data_AF-A0A094W6J2-F1
#
_entry.id   AF-A0A094W6J2-F1
#
_cell.length_a   1.000
_cell.length_b   1.000
_cell.length_c   1.000
_cell.angle_alpha   90.00
_cell.angle_beta   90.00
_cell.angle_gamma   90.00
#
_symmetry.space_group_name_H-M   'P 1'
#
loop_
_entity.id
_entity.type
_entity.pdbx_description
1 polymer ?
#
loop_
_entity_poly.entity_id
_entity_poly.type
_entity_poly.pdbx_seq_one_letter_code
_entity_poly.pdbx_strand_id
1 'polypeptide(L)'
;MLRELASGKKTPAYLKPVLTGGQGEDSDSDPSRCREMSGLAVSPFEWMYAFPDPIDPMTAATRSGVSIDPGLIRRKIRFLALQHALVVEGAGGVLSPFFPGGKGFLSLFAPGELSRCRVHLVSHPHLGCLSQILCALRTLEPFSVSCLHLVHRPVMDEWPLATSLNPETLRSLLPLIPLRIHESPSS
;
A
#
# COMPACT_ATOMS: atom_id res chain seq x y z
N MET A 1 -0.82 11.89 -0.28
CA MET A 1 -0.66 11.43 1.11
C MET A 1 0.60 11.97 1.80
N LEU A 2 1.82 11.55 1.44
CA LEU A 2 3.04 12.01 2.13
C LEU A 2 3.18 13.55 2.19
N ARG A 3 2.92 14.23 1.06
CA ARG A 3 2.86 15.70 1.01
C ARG A 3 1.76 16.31 1.90
N GLU A 4 0.61 15.65 2.04
CA GLU A 4 -0.46 16.11 2.94
C GLU A 4 0.00 16.01 4.40
N LEU A 5 0.70 14.94 4.77
CA LEU A 5 1.25 14.75 6.11
C LEU A 5 2.33 15.77 6.45
N ALA A 6 3.05 16.30 5.45
CA ALA A 6 4.10 17.31 5.66
C ALA A 6 3.58 18.63 6.22
N SER A 7 2.27 18.91 6.09
CA SER A 7 1.63 20.08 6.72
C SER A 7 1.39 19.90 8.23
N GLY A 8 1.61 18.70 8.76
CA GLY A 8 1.39 18.35 10.17
C GLY A 8 2.59 18.65 11.08
N LYS A 9 2.39 18.40 12.39
CA LYS A 9 3.42 18.62 13.42
C LYS A 9 4.54 17.58 13.43
N LYS A 10 4.28 16.37 12.91
CA LYS A 10 5.28 15.29 12.84
C LYS A 10 5.85 15.21 11.43
N THR A 11 7.16 15.01 11.34
CA THR A 11 7.83 14.72 10.06
C THR A 11 7.21 13.49 9.40
N PRO A 12 6.86 13.53 8.10
CA PRO A 12 6.38 12.35 7.39
C PRO A 12 7.45 11.27 7.30
N ALA A 13 7.03 10.02 7.32
CA ALA A 13 7.88 8.87 7.11
C ALA A 13 7.18 7.87 6.19
N TYR A 14 7.96 7.11 5.43
CA TYR A 14 7.46 6.03 4.59
C TYR A 14 8.22 4.74 4.91
N LEU A 15 7.48 3.66 5.08
CA LEU A 15 8.03 2.33 5.26
C LEU A 15 7.34 1.38 4.28
N LYS A 16 8.13 0.70 3.45
CA LYS A 16 7.70 -0.48 2.71
C LYS A 16 8.47 -1.68 3.23
N PRO A 17 7.90 -2.49 4.15
CA PRO A 17 8.67 -3.50 4.88
C PRO A 17 9.35 -4.53 3.98
N VAL A 18 8.72 -4.86 2.84
CA VAL A 18 9.24 -5.85 1.89
C VAL A 18 9.17 -5.29 0.46
N LEU A 19 10.31 -5.31 -0.21
CA LEU A 19 10.45 -5.05 -1.65
C LEU A 19 10.63 -6.37 -2.39
N THR A 20 9.98 -6.50 -3.55
CA THR A 20 10.07 -7.66 -4.45
C THR A 20 10.21 -7.14 -5.88
N GLY A 21 11.00 -7.80 -6.72
CA GLY A 21 11.20 -7.38 -8.10
C GLY A 21 12.25 -6.28 -8.27
N GLY A 22 13.16 -6.13 -7.30
CA GLY A 22 14.24 -5.15 -7.34
C GLY A 22 15.28 -5.41 -6.25
N GLN A 23 16.44 -4.79 -6.37
CA GLN A 23 17.46 -4.76 -5.33
C GLN A 23 17.37 -3.40 -4.60
N GLY A 24 17.69 -3.36 -3.30
CA GLY A 24 17.42 -2.22 -2.40
C GLY A 24 17.61 -0.82 -3.01
N GLU A 25 18.81 -0.25 -2.95
CA GLU A 25 19.08 1.16 -3.33
C GLU A 25 18.95 1.47 -4.83
N ASP A 26 18.29 0.61 -5.61
CA ASP A 26 17.94 0.90 -7.00
C ASP A 26 17.09 2.20 -7.04
N SER A 27 17.42 3.08 -7.99
CA SER A 27 16.70 4.35 -8.20
C SER A 27 15.21 4.15 -8.43
N ASP A 28 14.83 2.96 -8.92
CA ASP A 28 13.48 2.61 -9.32
C ASP A 28 12.69 1.90 -8.21
N SER A 29 13.26 1.72 -7.02
CA SER A 29 12.53 1.15 -5.89
C SER A 29 11.40 2.07 -5.42
N ASP A 30 10.33 1.49 -4.86
CA ASP A 30 9.19 2.30 -4.40
C ASP A 30 9.57 3.36 -3.34
N PRO A 31 10.45 3.08 -2.36
CA PRO A 31 10.92 4.12 -1.43
C PRO A 31 11.67 5.25 -2.16
N SER A 32 12.52 4.95 -3.15
CA SER A 32 13.23 5.95 -3.96
C SER A 32 12.26 6.81 -4.75
N ARG A 33 11.31 6.19 -5.47
CA ARG A 33 10.29 6.90 -6.24
C ARG A 33 9.36 7.74 -5.35
N CYS A 34 8.95 7.21 -4.19
CA CYS A 34 8.15 7.96 -3.23
C CYS A 34 8.91 9.17 -2.66
N ARG A 35 10.22 9.05 -2.40
CA ARG A 35 11.06 10.15 -1.95
C ARG A 35 11.11 11.25 -3.00
N GLU A 36 11.45 10.89 -4.23
CA GLU A 36 11.51 11.82 -5.36
C GLU A 36 10.16 12.52 -5.58
N MET A 37 9.09 11.75 -5.75
CA MET A 37 7.76 12.28 -6.00
C MET A 37 7.23 13.10 -4.82
N SER A 38 7.58 12.79 -3.58
CA SER A 38 7.11 13.59 -2.44
C SER A 38 7.88 14.90 -2.26
N GLY A 39 9.13 14.98 -2.74
CA GLY A 39 10.03 16.11 -2.49
C GLY A 39 10.54 16.18 -1.06
N LEU A 40 10.37 15.13 -0.25
CA LEU A 40 10.69 15.12 1.18
C LEU A 40 12.09 14.56 1.45
N ALA A 41 13.13 15.31 1.09
CA ALA A 41 14.52 14.83 1.15
C ALA A 41 14.99 14.40 2.56
N VAL A 42 14.49 15.05 3.62
CA VAL A 42 14.89 14.83 5.03
C VAL A 42 14.03 13.77 5.73
N SER A 43 12.96 13.29 5.08
CA SER A 43 12.09 12.25 5.64
C SER A 43 12.71 10.86 5.53
N PRO A 44 12.48 9.97 6.50
CA PRO A 44 12.89 8.57 6.37
C PRO A 44 11.99 7.84 5.36
N PHE A 45 12.63 7.23 4.36
CA PHE A 45 12.04 6.30 3.39
C PHE A 45 12.79 4.99 3.55
N GLU A 46 12.14 4.00 4.15
CA GLU A 46 12.81 2.77 4.61
C GLU A 46 12.15 1.50 4.06
N TRP A 47 12.95 0.45 3.99
CA TRP A 47 12.54 -0.94 3.79
C TRP A 47 13.34 -1.86 4.72
N MET A 48 12.92 -3.12 4.84
CA MET A 48 13.56 -4.08 5.75
C MET A 48 14.07 -5.32 5.03
N TYR A 49 13.31 -5.80 4.05
CA TYR A 49 13.66 -6.93 3.21
C TYR A 49 13.56 -6.51 1.75
N ALA A 50 14.50 -6.94 0.92
CA ALA A 50 14.47 -6.74 -0.52
C ALA A 50 14.80 -8.06 -1.22
N PHE A 51 13.97 -8.44 -2.18
CA PHE A 51 14.12 -9.67 -2.94
C PHE A 51 14.11 -9.37 -4.45
N PRO A 52 15.01 -9.99 -5.23
CA PRO A 52 15.16 -9.66 -6.65
C PRO A 52 13.98 -10.12 -7.50
N ASP A 53 13.31 -11.22 -7.12
CA ASP A 53 12.26 -11.82 -7.93
C ASP A 53 10.94 -11.01 -7.81
N PRO A 54 10.26 -10.67 -8.91
CA PRO A 54 9.00 -9.91 -8.93
C PRO A 54 7.79 -10.81 -8.63
N ILE A 55 7.78 -11.40 -7.44
CA ILE A 55 6.77 -12.36 -6.97
C ILE A 55 6.28 -11.98 -5.57
N ASP A 56 5.33 -12.72 -5.03
CA ASP A 56 4.81 -12.42 -3.68
C ASP A 56 5.90 -12.52 -2.60
N PRO A 57 5.81 -11.71 -1.52
CA PRO A 57 6.82 -11.65 -0.47
C PRO A 57 7.18 -13.00 0.16
N MET A 58 6.20 -13.86 0.44
CA MET A 58 6.44 -15.16 1.07
C MET A 58 7.27 -16.08 0.15
N THR A 59 6.89 -16.16 -1.12
CA THR A 59 7.61 -16.98 -2.11
C THR A 59 9.00 -16.42 -2.39
N ALA A 60 9.13 -15.09 -2.49
CA ALA A 60 10.42 -14.43 -2.69
C ALA A 60 11.40 -14.71 -1.55
N ALA A 61 10.94 -14.60 -0.30
CA ALA A 61 11.72 -14.91 0.88
C ALA A 61 12.15 -16.39 0.90
N THR A 62 11.20 -17.29 0.65
CA THR A 62 11.45 -18.75 0.61
C THR A 62 12.51 -19.12 -0.42
N ARG A 63 12.40 -18.58 -1.64
CA ARG A 63 13.37 -18.81 -2.72
C ARG A 63 14.76 -18.27 -2.41
N SER A 64 14.82 -17.19 -1.64
CA SER A 64 16.07 -16.58 -1.19
C SER A 64 16.66 -17.25 0.06
N GLY A 65 16.00 -18.26 0.63
CA GLY A 65 16.41 -18.88 1.89
C GLY A 65 16.31 -17.95 3.10
N VAL A 66 15.51 -16.88 3.00
CA VAL A 66 15.32 -15.86 4.04
C VAL A 66 13.94 -16.03 4.69
N SER A 67 13.84 -15.75 5.99
CA SER A 67 12.57 -15.68 6.70
C SER A 67 12.24 -14.22 7.04
N ILE A 68 11.02 -13.79 6.69
CA ILE A 68 10.52 -12.47 7.08
C ILE A 68 10.00 -12.55 8.52
N ASP A 69 10.67 -11.90 9.47
CA ASP A 69 10.24 -11.86 10.88
C ASP A 69 9.06 -10.87 11.07
N PRO A 70 7.85 -11.35 11.39
CA PRO A 70 6.69 -10.48 11.62
C PRO A 70 6.88 -9.55 12.83
N GLY A 71 7.54 -10.04 13.89
CA GLY A 71 7.81 -9.29 15.10
C GLY A 71 8.76 -8.13 14.85
N LEU A 72 9.77 -8.31 13.99
CA LEU A 72 10.68 -7.24 13.60
C LEU A 72 9.95 -6.13 12.84
N ILE A 73 9.10 -6.48 11.86
CA ILE A 73 8.29 -5.51 11.11
C ILE A 73 7.40 -4.71 12.06
N ARG A 74 6.67 -5.39 12.96
CA ARG A 74 5.78 -4.74 13.92
C ARG A 74 6.53 -3.78 14.85
N ARG A 75 7.72 -4.16 15.34
CA ARG A 75 8.56 -3.27 16.16
C ARG A 75 9.00 -2.03 15.38
N LYS A 76 9.41 -2.19 14.11
CA LYS A 76 9.84 -1.08 13.26
C LYS A 76 8.70 -0.09 12.97
N ILE A 77 7.50 -0.60 12.64
CA ILE A 77 6.30 0.22 12.43
C ILE A 77 5.99 1.05 13.68
N ARG A 78 5.97 0.42 14.86
CA ARG A 78 5.69 1.11 16.13
C ARG A 78 6.74 2.17 16.43
N PHE A 79 8.01 1.84 16.26
CA PHE A 79 9.12 2.77 16.48
C PHE A 79 8.99 4.02 15.58
N LEU A 80 8.79 3.84 14.28
CA LEU A 80 8.64 4.95 13.35
C LEU A 80 7.37 5.77 13.62
N ALA A 81 6.25 5.13 13.96
CA ALA A 81 4.98 5.82 14.25
C ALA A 81 5.04 6.67 15.53
N LEU A 82 5.91 6.34 16.49
CA LEU A 82 6.15 7.19 17.67
C LEU A 82 6.76 8.54 17.26
N GLN A 83 7.72 8.52 16.35
CA GLN A 83 8.52 9.70 15.97
C GLN A 83 7.91 10.49 14.79
N HIS A 84 7.18 9.81 13.90
CA HIS A 84 6.81 10.35 12.59
C HIS A 84 5.31 10.23 12.29
N ALA A 85 4.86 10.97 11.28
CA ALA A 85 3.60 10.70 10.59
C ALA A 85 3.86 9.62 9.53
N LEU A 86 3.70 8.36 9.93
CA LEU A 86 4.13 7.20 9.14
C LEU A 86 3.07 6.74 8.13
N VAL A 87 3.49 6.57 6.88
CA VAL A 87 2.79 5.77 5.87
C VAL A 87 3.48 4.41 5.78
N VAL A 88 2.69 3.34 5.87
CA VAL A 88 3.18 1.98 5.68
C VAL A 88 2.55 1.40 4.42
N GLU A 89 3.37 1.01 3.47
CA GLU A 89 2.95 0.33 2.26
C GLU A 89 3.18 -1.17 2.40
N GLY A 90 2.15 -1.97 2.12
CA GLY A 90 2.30 -3.41 1.95
C GLY A 90 3.02 -3.75 0.63
N ALA A 91 2.84 -4.97 0.15
CA ALA A 91 3.33 -5.42 -1.14
C ALA A 91 2.26 -6.29 -1.78
N GLY A 92 1.86 -5.94 -3.01
CA GLY A 92 0.72 -6.55 -3.68
C GLY A 92 -0.64 -6.12 -3.11
N GLY A 93 -1.61 -7.02 -3.17
CA GLY A 93 -2.97 -6.80 -2.71
C GLY A 93 -3.17 -7.10 -1.22
N VAL A 94 -4.38 -6.85 -0.72
CA VAL A 94 -4.74 -7.01 0.71
C VAL A 94 -4.42 -8.41 1.25
N LEU A 95 -4.62 -9.45 0.43
CA LEU A 95 -4.40 -10.85 0.79
C LEU A 95 -3.06 -11.42 0.29
N SER A 96 -2.14 -10.58 -0.20
CA SER A 96 -0.82 -11.05 -0.62
C SER A 96 -0.10 -11.71 0.56
N PRO A 97 0.45 -12.93 0.38
CA PRO A 97 1.09 -13.66 1.46
C PRO A 97 2.46 -13.05 1.80
N PHE A 98 2.68 -12.82 3.09
CA PHE A 98 3.93 -12.29 3.64
C PHE A 98 4.69 -13.33 4.46
N PHE A 99 3.98 -14.24 5.10
CA PHE A 99 4.56 -15.18 6.05
C PHE A 99 4.09 -16.62 5.76
N PRO A 100 4.82 -17.63 6.29
CA PRO A 100 4.47 -19.04 6.10
C PRO A 100 3.01 -19.36 6.45
N GLY A 101 2.43 -20.30 5.71
CA GLY A 101 1.00 -20.66 5.82
C GLY A 101 0.06 -19.65 5.15
N GLY A 102 0.56 -18.79 4.26
CA GLY A 102 -0.25 -17.84 3.49
C GLY A 102 -0.73 -16.63 4.29
N LYS A 103 -0.13 -16.34 5.45
CA LYS A 103 -0.53 -15.19 6.26
C LYS A 103 -0.07 -13.90 5.59
N GLY A 104 -1.01 -12.98 5.39
CA GLY A 104 -0.73 -11.67 4.78
C GLY A 104 -0.29 -10.60 5.77
N PHE A 105 -0.02 -9.40 5.26
CA PHE A 105 0.47 -8.26 6.04
C PHE A 105 -0.44 -7.88 7.22
N LEU A 106 -1.75 -7.94 7.03
CA LEU A 106 -2.74 -7.60 8.08
C LEU A 106 -2.65 -8.50 9.31
N SER A 107 -2.07 -9.72 9.19
CA SER A 107 -1.88 -10.63 10.33
C SER A 107 -0.91 -10.09 11.40
N LEU A 108 -0.20 -9.00 11.10
CA LEU A 108 0.64 -8.28 12.07
C LEU A 108 -0.14 -7.56 13.16
N PHE A 109 -1.44 -7.32 12.95
CA PHE A 109 -2.26 -6.46 13.78
C PHE A 109 -3.46 -7.22 14.32
N ALA A 110 -3.76 -7.05 15.60
CA ALA A 110 -5.03 -7.51 16.15
C ALA A 110 -6.19 -6.63 15.61
N PRO A 111 -7.43 -7.15 15.55
CA PRO A 111 -8.61 -6.33 15.30
C PRO A 111 -8.64 -5.12 16.23
N GLY A 112 -8.91 -3.92 15.68
CA GLY A 112 -8.90 -2.66 16.43
C GLY A 112 -7.52 -2.08 16.79
N GLU A 113 -6.40 -2.82 16.62
CA GLU A 113 -5.04 -2.28 16.84
C GLU A 113 -4.73 -1.14 15.86
N LEU A 114 -5.38 -1.14 14.70
CA LEU A 114 -5.29 -0.09 13.68
C LEU A 114 -6.38 0.97 13.81
N SER A 115 -7.17 1.02 14.89
CA SER A 115 -8.27 1.99 15.07
C SER A 115 -7.83 3.46 15.00
N ARG A 116 -6.54 3.74 15.25
CA ARG A 116 -5.95 5.08 15.14
C ARG A 116 -5.21 5.31 13.82
N CYS A 117 -5.14 4.29 12.97
CA CYS A 117 -4.55 4.35 11.64
C CYS A 117 -5.63 4.63 10.61
N ARG A 118 -5.22 5.27 9.51
CA ARG A 118 -6.09 5.44 8.35
C ARG A 118 -5.72 4.37 7.33
N VAL A 119 -6.65 3.49 7.01
CA VAL A 119 -6.44 2.47 5.98
C VAL A 119 -6.87 3.04 4.64
N HIS A 120 -5.95 3.06 3.68
CA HIS A 120 -6.20 3.55 2.32
C HIS A 120 -6.15 2.36 1.36
N LEU A 121 -7.23 2.16 0.60
CA LEU A 121 -7.29 1.16 -0.46
C LEU A 121 -7.02 1.85 -1.79
N VAL A 122 -6.08 1.34 -2.58
CA VAL A 122 -5.71 1.89 -3.89
C VAL A 122 -6.03 0.88 -4.98
N SER A 123 -6.66 1.32 -6.06
CA SER A 123 -6.97 0.49 -7.22
C SER A 123 -6.90 1.33 -8.51
N HIS A 124 -6.96 0.66 -9.65
CA HIS A 124 -7.15 1.26 -10.97
C HIS A 124 -8.57 0.88 -11.48
N PRO A 125 -9.36 1.79 -12.07
CA PRO A 125 -10.77 1.54 -12.40
C PRO A 125 -11.01 0.66 -13.65
N HIS A 126 -10.21 -0.38 -13.85
CA HIS A 126 -10.33 -1.33 -14.94
C HIS A 126 -11.54 -2.28 -14.85
N LEU A 127 -11.83 -3.01 -15.92
CA LEU A 127 -12.81 -4.10 -15.90
C LEU A 127 -12.42 -5.15 -14.85
N GLY A 128 -13.35 -5.46 -13.93
CA GLY A 128 -13.12 -6.40 -12.83
C GLY A 128 -12.71 -5.73 -11.50
N CYS A 129 -12.34 -4.45 -11.50
CA CYS A 129 -11.92 -3.75 -10.28
C CYS A 129 -13.01 -3.70 -9.20
N LEU A 130 -14.28 -3.64 -9.58
CA LEU A 130 -15.42 -3.59 -8.65
C LEU A 130 -15.41 -4.81 -7.71
N SER A 131 -15.32 -6.02 -8.28
CA SER A 131 -15.29 -7.27 -7.51
C SER A 131 -14.05 -7.31 -6.59
N GLN A 132 -12.88 -6.96 -7.13
CA GLN A 132 -11.63 -6.94 -6.37
C GLN A 132 -11.70 -5.97 -5.17
N ILE A 133 -12.21 -4.75 -5.38
CA ILE A 133 -12.40 -3.75 -4.33
C ILE A 133 -13.38 -4.26 -3.28
N LEU A 134 -14.53 -4.81 -3.67
CA LEU A 134 -15.53 -5.32 -2.71
C LEU A 134 -14.99 -6.49 -1.88
N CYS A 135 -14.23 -7.41 -2.49
CA CYS A 135 -13.55 -8.49 -1.77
C CYS A 135 -12.48 -7.95 -0.81
N ALA A 136 -11.69 -6.97 -1.23
CA ALA A 136 -10.70 -6.29 -0.38
C ALA A 136 -11.38 -5.60 0.82
N LEU A 137 -12.50 -4.91 0.60
CA LEU A 137 -13.26 -4.26 1.67
C LEU A 137 -13.83 -5.26 2.68
N ARG A 138 -14.37 -6.40 2.23
CA ARG A 138 -14.80 -7.48 3.14
C ARG A 138 -13.67 -8.00 4.01
N THR A 139 -12.47 -8.11 3.44
CA THR A 139 -11.27 -8.53 4.18
C THR A 139 -10.81 -7.46 5.19
N LEU A 140 -11.01 -6.19 4.86
CA LEU A 140 -10.61 -5.04 5.68
C LEU A 140 -11.69 -4.60 6.69
N GLU A 141 -12.83 -5.28 6.76
CA GLU A 141 -13.93 -4.96 7.68
C GLU A 141 -13.47 -4.82 9.15
N PRO A 142 -12.58 -5.68 9.69
CA PRO A 142 -12.07 -5.54 11.06
C PRO A 142 -11.19 -4.29 11.31
N PHE A 143 -10.75 -3.61 10.25
CA PHE A 143 -9.79 -2.49 10.31
C PHE A 143 -10.37 -1.16 9.83
N SER A 144 -11.54 -1.17 9.17
CA SER A 144 -12.25 -0.02 8.59
C SER A 144 -11.42 0.81 7.58
N VAL A 145 -11.87 0.83 6.32
CA VAL A 145 -11.21 1.63 5.27
C VAL A 145 -11.59 3.10 5.36
N SER A 146 -10.58 3.96 5.46
CA SER A 146 -10.74 5.41 5.60
C SER A 146 -10.90 6.15 4.26
N CYS A 147 -10.38 5.59 3.17
CA CYS A 147 -10.50 6.17 1.84
C CYS A 147 -10.19 5.13 0.76
N LEU A 148 -10.96 5.17 -0.33
CA LEU A 148 -10.68 4.47 -1.58
C LEU A 148 -10.05 5.46 -2.58
N HIS A 149 -8.94 5.05 -3.19
CA HIS A 149 -8.23 5.81 -4.20
C HIS A 149 -8.28 5.06 -5.53
N LEU A 150 -8.80 5.71 -6.57
CA LEU A 150 -8.70 5.22 -7.94
C LEU A 150 -7.62 6.00 -8.67
N VAL A 151 -6.65 5.29 -9.24
CA VAL A 151 -5.55 5.89 -10.00
C VAL A 151 -5.73 5.53 -11.47
N HIS A 152 -6.05 6.51 -12.31
CA HIS A 152 -6.08 6.36 -13.76
C HIS A 152 -4.68 6.20 -14.31
N ARG A 153 -4.53 5.29 -15.29
CA ARG A 153 -3.27 5.04 -15.98
C ARG A 153 -3.47 5.32 -17.47
N PRO A 154 -2.88 6.40 -18.02
CA PRO A 154 -3.17 6.87 -19.38
C PRO A 154 -2.88 5.84 -20.49
N VAL A 155 -1.92 4.94 -20.26
CA VAL A 155 -1.37 4.05 -21.32
C VAL A 155 -2.06 2.69 -21.36
N MET A 156 -2.92 2.36 -20.38
CA MET A 156 -3.44 1.00 -20.16
C MET A 156 -4.97 0.91 -20.16
N ASP A 157 -5.69 1.94 -20.60
CA ASP A 157 -7.16 1.88 -20.65
C ASP A 157 -7.64 1.01 -21.83
N GLU A 158 -7.43 -0.30 -21.72
CA GLU A 158 -8.02 -1.33 -22.60
C GLU A 158 -9.56 -1.34 -22.52
N TRP A 159 -10.13 -0.74 -21.47
CA TRP A 159 -11.57 -0.71 -21.19
C TRP A 159 -12.06 0.70 -20.82
N PRO A 160 -12.11 1.65 -21.78
CA PRO A 160 -12.44 3.04 -21.51
C PRO A 160 -13.83 3.24 -20.87
N LEU A 161 -14.79 2.38 -21.20
CA LEU A 161 -16.12 2.42 -20.59
C LEU A 161 -16.09 1.97 -19.11
N ALA A 162 -15.31 0.95 -18.77
CA ALA A 162 -15.14 0.54 -17.39
C ALA A 162 -14.43 1.63 -16.58
N THR A 163 -13.33 2.19 -17.11
CA THR A 163 -12.58 3.29 -16.48
C THR A 163 -13.47 4.50 -16.18
N SER A 164 -14.37 4.86 -17.10
CA SER A 164 -15.29 5.99 -16.93
C SER A 164 -16.48 5.71 -16.00
N LEU A 165 -17.06 4.51 -16.02
CA LEU A 165 -18.29 4.20 -15.27
C LEU A 165 -18.03 3.65 -13.87
N ASN A 166 -16.95 2.89 -13.66
CA ASN A 166 -16.64 2.26 -12.38
C ASN A 166 -16.56 3.23 -11.20
N PRO A 167 -15.98 4.45 -11.34
CA PRO A 167 -15.98 5.41 -10.24
C PRO A 167 -17.39 5.76 -9.75
N GLU A 168 -18.35 5.93 -10.65
CA GLU A 168 -19.73 6.27 -10.29
C GLU A 168 -20.46 5.08 -9.67
N THR A 169 -20.25 3.88 -10.21
CA THR A 169 -20.75 2.65 -9.57
C THR A 169 -20.21 2.50 -8.14
N LEU A 170 -18.94 2.77 -7.90
CA LEU A 170 -18.34 2.71 -6.56
C LEU A 170 -18.92 3.77 -5.61
N ARG A 171 -19.19 5.00 -6.08
CA ARG A 171 -19.86 6.01 -5.25
C ARG A 171 -21.25 5.55 -4.82
N SER A 172 -22.00 4.94 -5.73
CA SER A 172 -23.35 4.42 -5.44
C SER A 172 -23.32 3.25 -4.46
N LEU A 173 -22.38 2.31 -4.63
CA LEU A 173 -22.28 1.12 -3.79
C LEU A 173 -21.68 1.41 -2.40
N LEU A 174 -20.79 2.40 -2.30
CA LEU A 174 -19.99 2.68 -1.09
C LEU A 174 -20.12 4.15 -0.66
N PRO A 175 -21.34 4.65 -0.42
CA PRO A 175 -21.58 6.09 -0.19
C PRO A 175 -20.90 6.63 1.07
N LEU A 176 -20.53 5.76 2.01
CA LEU A 176 -19.88 6.13 3.27
C LEU A 176 -18.34 6.11 3.20
N ILE A 177 -17.75 5.54 2.15
CA ILE A 177 -16.29 5.48 1.99
C ILE A 177 -15.86 6.62 1.07
N PRO A 178 -15.03 7.58 1.53
CA PRO A 178 -14.54 8.65 0.67
C PRO A 178 -13.79 8.08 -0.53
N LEU A 179 -14.24 8.46 -1.74
CA LEU A 179 -13.61 8.08 -3.01
C LEU A 179 -12.82 9.27 -3.57
N ARG A 180 -11.52 9.07 -3.84
CA ARG A 180 -10.64 10.04 -4.50
C ARG A 180 -10.12 9.47 -5.81
N ILE A 181 -10.19 10.25 -6.89
CA ILE A 181 -9.67 9.88 -8.21
C ILE A 181 -8.38 10.66 -8.44
N HIS A 182 -7.37 10.00 -8.98
CA HIS A 182 -6.04 10.54 -9.25
C HIS A 182 -5.63 10.16 -10.67
N GLU A 183 -4.94 11.06 -11.35
CA GLU A 183 -4.22 10.73 -12.57
C GLU A 183 -2.81 10.24 -12.20
N SER A 184 -2.37 9.13 -12.78
CA SER A 184 -0.97 8.75 -12.68
C SER A 184 -0.14 9.84 -13.38
N PRO A 185 0.96 10.30 -12.78
CA PRO A 185 1.91 11.14 -13.51
C PRO A 185 2.36 10.36 -14.76
N SER A 186 2.38 11.04 -15.90
CA SER A 186 2.98 10.53 -17.13
C SER A 186 4.42 10.15 -16.80
N SER A 187 4.76 8.87 -17.00
CA SER A 187 6.14 8.37 -16.93
C SER A 187 7.01 9.04 -17.98
#